data_AF-A0A4D9CPE8-F1
#
_entry.id   AF-A0A4D9CPE8-F1
#
_cell.length_a   1.000
_cell.length_b   1.000
_cell.length_c   1.000
_cell.angle_alpha   90.00
_cell.angle_beta   90.00
_cell.angle_gamma   90.00
#
_symmetry.space_group_name_H-M   'P 1'
#
loop_
_entity.id
_entity.type
_entity.pdbx_description
1 polymer ?
#
loop_
_entity_poly.entity_id
_entity_poly.type
_entity_poly.pdbx_seq_one_letter_code
_entity_poly.pdbx_strand_id
1 'polypeptide(L)'
;MPSLYHASTFVVGLLLASTGAANAEVLRGTADKEEVTDIYTNPKVNGARVDWCYGYDFRMGPGTDNPAAFLGCGQDAADAYCRLRGYEKASSYEKDAGTTETTVYLLQNTHNPNPVHDAFRSIVCARSGREGGREGGREGGREGREGKRRRSSSREDARCAVGRTT
;
A
#
# COMPACT_ATOMS: atom_id res chain seq x y z
N MET A 1 -13.61 12.01 66.08
CA MET A 1 -15.01 12.17 66.54
C MET A 1 -15.89 11.29 65.67
N PRO A 2 -16.43 10.16 66.17
CA PRO A 2 -17.38 9.33 65.43
C PRO A 2 -18.79 9.91 65.59
N SER A 3 -19.52 10.06 64.48
CA SER A 3 -20.95 10.39 64.50
C SER A 3 -21.75 9.11 64.31
N LEU A 4 -22.71 8.92 65.20
CA LEU A 4 -23.52 7.74 65.40
C LEU A 4 -24.98 8.03 64.99
N TYR A 5 -25.65 6.98 64.50
CA TYR A 5 -27.10 6.75 64.41
C TYR A 5 -27.96 7.57 63.42
N HIS A 6 -28.54 6.87 62.44
CA HIS A 6 -29.94 6.44 62.55
C HIS A 6 -30.22 5.23 61.64
N ALA A 7 -30.62 4.13 62.25
CA ALA A 7 -31.38 3.08 61.59
C ALA A 7 -32.86 3.50 61.58
N SER A 8 -33.55 3.34 60.46
CA SER A 8 -35.01 3.18 60.48
C SER A 8 -35.44 2.23 59.39
N THR A 9 -36.16 1.23 59.85
CA THR A 9 -36.62 0.02 59.22
C THR A 9 -37.97 0.19 58.52
N PHE A 10 -38.17 -0.61 57.46
CA PHE A 10 -39.43 -1.16 56.93
C PHE A 10 -40.40 -0.26 56.15
N VAL A 11 -40.56 -0.55 54.85
CA VAL A 11 -41.87 -0.96 54.31
C VAL A 11 -41.67 -2.15 53.37
N VAL A 12 -42.43 -3.20 53.68
CA VAL A 12 -42.64 -4.44 52.93
C VAL A 12 -43.52 -4.17 51.72
N GLY A 13 -43.20 -4.82 50.59
CA GLY A 13 -44.19 -5.29 49.63
C GLY A 13 -44.38 -4.42 48.38
N LEU A 14 -44.01 -4.96 47.22
CA LEU A 14 -44.99 -5.60 46.34
C LEU A 14 -44.26 -6.43 45.28
N LEU A 15 -44.50 -7.74 45.30
CA LEU A 15 -44.17 -8.66 44.21
C LEU A 15 -45.04 -8.32 43.00
N LEU A 16 -44.45 -7.78 41.95
CA LEU A 16 -44.98 -7.90 40.59
C LEU A 16 -44.16 -8.99 39.89
N ALA A 17 -44.67 -10.22 39.98
CA ALA A 17 -44.28 -11.29 39.09
C ALA A 17 -44.79 -10.96 37.68
N SER A 18 -43.96 -10.31 36.86
CA SER A 18 -44.18 -10.27 35.43
C SER A 18 -43.62 -11.58 34.84
N THR A 19 -44.50 -12.57 34.65
CA THR A 19 -44.28 -13.61 33.65
C THR A 19 -44.26 -12.94 32.28
N GLY A 20 -43.06 -12.58 31.83
CA GLY A 20 -42.78 -12.06 30.50
C GLY A 20 -41.62 -12.85 29.93
N ALA A 21 -41.90 -13.54 28.83
CA ALA A 21 -41.03 -14.43 28.09
C ALA A 21 -39.57 -13.96 27.97
N ALA A 22 -38.69 -14.97 28.00
CA ALA A 22 -37.31 -14.92 27.56
C ALA A 22 -37.06 -13.91 26.45
N ASN A 23 -36.34 -12.84 26.77
CA ASN A 23 -35.44 -12.22 25.81
C ASN A 23 -34.04 -12.65 26.22
N ALA A 24 -33.65 -13.84 25.75
CA ALA A 24 -32.25 -14.10 25.48
C ALA A 24 -31.85 -13.06 24.43
N GLU A 25 -31.35 -11.91 24.86
CA GLU A 25 -30.59 -11.04 23.97
C GLU A 25 -29.34 -11.83 23.61
N VAL A 26 -29.48 -12.53 22.49
CA VAL A 26 -28.42 -13.09 21.68
C VAL A 26 -27.29 -12.07 21.69
N LEU A 27 -26.20 -12.44 22.35
CA LEU A 27 -24.88 -11.87 22.14
C LEU A 27 -24.61 -11.99 20.63
N ARG A 28 -25.03 -10.98 19.87
CA ARG A 28 -24.60 -10.77 18.50
C ARG A 28 -23.13 -10.44 18.62
N GLY A 29 -22.30 -11.48 18.60
CA GLY A 29 -20.87 -11.34 18.37
C GLY A 29 -20.72 -10.45 17.15
N THR A 30 -20.01 -9.35 17.33
CA THR A 30 -19.41 -8.64 16.22
C THR A 30 -18.63 -9.70 15.47
N ALA A 31 -19.14 -10.11 14.30
CA ALA A 31 -18.38 -10.96 13.41
C ALA A 31 -17.07 -10.20 13.14
N ASP A 32 -16.00 -10.63 13.80
CA ASP A 32 -14.67 -10.09 13.61
C ASP A 32 -14.39 -10.28 12.13
N LYS A 33 -14.40 -9.17 11.39
CA LYS A 33 -14.05 -9.16 9.98
C LYS A 33 -12.60 -9.59 9.94
N GLU A 34 -12.36 -10.88 9.71
CA GLU A 34 -11.02 -11.46 9.72
C GLU A 34 -10.17 -10.69 8.70
N GLU A 35 -9.32 -9.81 9.20
CA GLU A 35 -8.41 -9.02 8.40
C GLU A 35 -7.20 -9.90 8.11
N VAL A 36 -7.02 -10.25 6.84
CA VAL A 36 -5.83 -10.99 6.45
C VAL A 36 -4.70 -9.96 6.32
N THR A 37 -3.69 -10.10 7.17
CA THR A 37 -2.53 -9.22 7.20
C THR A 37 -1.23 -9.98 6.97
N ASP A 38 -0.35 -9.42 6.14
CA ASP A 38 1.04 -9.89 5.98
C ASP A 38 2.03 -8.79 6.36
N ILE A 39 3.14 -9.19 6.97
CA ILE A 39 4.23 -8.29 7.35
C ILE A 39 5.41 -8.47 6.39
N TYR A 40 5.86 -7.36 5.79
CA TYR A 40 7.02 -7.32 4.93
C TYR A 40 8.15 -6.54 5.62
N THR A 41 9.18 -7.25 6.06
CA THR A 41 10.38 -6.66 6.66
C THR A 41 11.41 -6.33 5.58
N ASN A 42 12.00 -5.12 5.65
CA ASN A 42 12.93 -4.57 4.67
C ASN A 42 12.45 -4.83 3.22
N PRO A 43 11.21 -4.41 2.89
CA PRO A 43 10.58 -4.78 1.63
C PRO A 43 11.45 -4.38 0.44
N LYS A 44 11.54 -5.27 -0.55
CA LYS A 44 12.30 -5.04 -1.78
C LYS A 44 11.44 -5.18 -3.03
N VAL A 45 11.77 -4.38 -4.05
CA VAL A 45 11.27 -4.47 -5.43
C VAL A 45 12.48 -4.42 -6.36
N ASN A 46 12.56 -5.37 -7.29
CA ASN A 46 13.70 -5.49 -8.22
C ASN A 46 15.07 -5.52 -7.52
N GLY A 47 15.14 -6.13 -6.33
CA GLY A 47 16.37 -6.25 -5.53
C GLY A 47 16.75 -5.02 -4.69
N ALA A 48 16.09 -3.87 -4.87
CA ALA A 48 16.32 -2.64 -4.10
C ALA A 48 15.29 -2.47 -2.97
N ARG A 49 15.68 -1.79 -1.88
CA ARG A 49 14.77 -1.43 -0.77
C ARG A 49 13.66 -0.51 -1.30
N VAL A 50 12.45 -0.66 -0.80
CA VAL A 50 11.38 0.30 -1.15
C VAL A 50 11.68 1.63 -0.46
N ASP A 51 11.76 2.70 -1.25
CA ASP A 51 11.96 4.06 -0.74
C ASP A 51 10.77 4.49 0.11
N TRP A 52 11.02 5.34 1.11
CA TRP A 52 9.95 5.92 1.94
C TRP A 52 8.94 6.74 1.12
N CYS A 53 9.39 7.31 -0.01
CA CYS A 53 8.57 8.09 -0.91
C CYS A 53 8.12 7.28 -2.13
N TYR A 54 6.89 7.52 -2.57
CA TYR A 54 6.32 6.82 -3.71
C TYR A 54 7.05 7.18 -5.01
N GLY A 55 7.44 8.46 -5.14
CA GLY A 55 8.16 8.95 -6.30
C GLY A 55 9.00 10.20 -6.05
N TYR A 56 9.70 10.61 -7.10
CA TYR A 56 10.55 11.80 -7.12
C TYR A 56 10.35 12.65 -8.38
N ASP A 57 10.26 13.97 -8.23
CA ASP A 57 10.22 14.92 -9.33
C ASP A 57 11.63 15.29 -9.79
N PHE A 58 12.15 14.55 -10.78
CA PHE A 58 13.48 14.78 -11.34
C PHE A 58 13.67 16.17 -11.98
N ARG A 59 12.60 16.94 -12.23
CA ARG A 59 12.73 18.33 -12.73
C ARG A 59 13.29 19.28 -11.68
N MET A 60 13.24 18.91 -10.41
CA MET A 60 13.86 19.66 -9.31
C MET A 60 15.39 19.44 -9.21
N GLY A 61 15.95 18.60 -10.08
CA GLY A 61 17.35 18.19 -10.07
C GLY A 61 17.57 16.89 -9.30
N PRO A 62 18.53 16.03 -9.67
CA PRO A 62 18.89 14.86 -8.89
C PRO A 62 19.59 15.30 -7.60
N GLY A 63 19.42 14.58 -6.49
CA GLY A 63 20.19 14.91 -5.29
C GLY A 63 19.62 16.06 -4.45
N THR A 64 18.47 16.66 -4.82
CA THR A 64 17.99 17.85 -4.09
C THR A 64 17.39 17.46 -2.74
N ASP A 65 17.63 18.33 -1.77
CA ASP A 65 17.06 18.39 -0.44
C ASP A 65 15.72 19.15 -0.39
N ASN A 66 15.22 19.63 -1.55
CA ASN A 66 13.93 20.28 -1.63
C ASN A 66 12.80 19.29 -1.30
N PRO A 67 12.02 19.50 -0.23
CA PRO A 67 10.95 18.59 0.15
C PRO A 67 9.85 18.46 -0.93
N ALA A 68 9.68 19.46 -1.79
CA ALA A 68 8.73 19.41 -2.89
C ALA A 68 9.11 18.43 -4.01
N ALA A 69 10.36 17.94 -4.04
CA ALA A 69 10.79 16.93 -4.99
C ALA A 69 10.28 15.53 -4.64
N PHE A 70 9.93 15.27 -3.38
CA PHE A 70 9.49 13.96 -2.90
C PHE A 70 7.97 13.84 -2.95
N LEU A 71 7.46 12.78 -3.58
CA LEU A 71 6.03 12.60 -3.86
C LEU A 71 5.48 11.42 -3.07
N GLY A 72 4.35 11.63 -2.38
CA GLY A 72 3.57 10.56 -1.74
C GLY A 72 4.38 9.71 -0.77
N CYS A 73 4.92 10.32 0.29
CA CYS A 73 5.75 9.61 1.26
C CYS A 73 4.94 8.97 2.39
N GLY A 74 5.48 7.89 2.97
CA GLY A 74 4.80 7.16 4.05
C GLY A 74 3.60 6.36 3.53
N GLN A 75 2.38 6.70 3.97
CA GLN A 75 1.18 5.92 3.67
C GLN A 75 1.00 5.66 2.17
N ASP A 76 1.13 6.69 1.32
CA ASP A 76 0.88 6.55 -0.12
C ASP A 76 1.83 5.52 -0.78
N ALA A 77 3.11 5.54 -0.40
CA ALA A 77 4.10 4.59 -0.87
C ALA A 77 3.87 3.18 -0.28
N ALA A 78 3.50 3.09 1.00
CA ALA A 78 3.17 1.83 1.65
C ALA A 78 1.94 1.17 1.01
N ASP A 79 0.90 1.96 0.71
CA ASP A 79 -0.31 1.50 0.02
C ASP A 79 0.00 1.06 -1.42
N ALA A 80 0.88 1.78 -2.12
CA ALA A 80 1.33 1.35 -3.44
C ALA A 80 2.07 0.00 -3.38
N TYR A 81 2.93 -0.20 -2.38
CA TYR A 81 3.60 -1.49 -2.16
C TYR A 81 2.59 -2.60 -1.87
N CYS A 82 1.63 -2.38 -0.98
CA CYS A 82 0.62 -3.37 -0.64
C CYS A 82 -0.26 -3.74 -1.84
N ARG A 83 -0.64 -2.76 -2.66
CA ARG A 83 -1.38 -3.01 -3.92
C ARG A 83 -0.56 -3.85 -4.91
N LEU A 84 0.75 -3.64 -5.00
CA LEU A 84 1.65 -4.48 -5.80
C LEU A 84 1.68 -5.93 -5.30
N ARG A 85 1.43 -6.17 -4.01
CA ARG A 85 1.35 -7.49 -3.37
C ARG A 85 -0.05 -8.11 -3.39
N GLY A 86 -1.05 -7.42 -3.94
CA GLY A 86 -2.43 -7.90 -4.01
C GLY A 86 -3.27 -7.62 -2.77
N TYR A 87 -2.80 -6.72 -1.90
CA TYR A 87 -3.55 -6.21 -0.74
C TYR A 87 -4.29 -4.91 -1.10
N GLU A 88 -5.24 -4.52 -0.26
CA GLU A 88 -6.00 -3.27 -0.47
C GLU A 88 -5.14 -2.04 -0.13
N LYS A 89 -4.46 -2.07 1.02
CA LYS A 89 -3.66 -0.96 1.56
C LYS A 89 -2.72 -1.45 2.66
N ALA A 90 -1.85 -0.55 3.14
CA ALA A 90 -1.07 -0.77 4.34
C ALA A 90 -1.92 -0.45 5.59
N SER A 91 -1.89 -1.33 6.59
CA SER A 91 -2.48 -1.08 7.91
C SER A 91 -1.49 -0.43 8.88
N SER A 92 -0.18 -0.68 8.71
CA SER A 92 0.89 0.00 9.43
C SER A 92 2.21 -0.08 8.66
N TYR A 93 3.16 0.80 8.98
CA TYR A 93 4.48 0.83 8.36
C TYR A 93 5.47 1.58 9.26
N GLU A 94 6.75 1.27 9.11
CA GLU A 94 7.83 1.88 9.87
C GLU A 94 8.94 2.37 8.93
N LYS A 95 9.44 3.57 9.21
CA LYS A 95 10.55 4.19 8.47
C LYS A 95 11.88 3.63 8.95
N ASP A 96 12.77 3.36 8.00
CA ASP A 96 14.20 3.17 8.20
C ASP A 96 14.91 4.43 7.68
N ALA A 97 15.24 5.36 8.58
CA ALA A 97 15.79 6.65 8.18
C ALA A 97 17.30 6.57 7.90
N GLY A 98 17.74 7.24 6.83
CA GLY A 98 19.17 7.37 6.52
C GLY A 98 19.90 6.06 6.20
N THR A 99 19.25 5.15 5.48
CA THR A 99 19.91 3.93 4.99
C THR A 99 20.90 4.25 3.86
N THR A 100 21.92 3.40 3.74
CA THR A 100 22.90 3.42 2.64
C THR A 100 22.61 2.33 1.59
N GLU A 101 21.61 1.47 1.81
CA GLU A 101 21.17 0.48 0.83
C GLU A 101 20.34 1.15 -0.26
N THR A 102 20.70 0.95 -1.53
CA THR A 102 19.94 1.46 -2.68
C THR A 102 18.43 1.25 -2.54
N THR A 103 17.68 2.35 -2.59
CA THR A 103 16.22 2.34 -2.64
C THR A 103 15.65 2.49 -4.06
N VAL A 104 14.38 2.16 -4.22
CA VAL A 104 13.61 2.34 -5.46
C VAL A 104 12.31 3.10 -5.18
N TYR A 105 12.03 4.09 -6.01
CA TYR A 105 10.74 4.76 -6.08
C TYR A 105 9.74 3.88 -6.83
N LEU A 106 8.61 3.55 -6.21
CA LEU A 106 7.62 2.64 -6.80
C LEU A 106 6.92 3.23 -8.03
N LEU A 107 6.70 4.55 -8.07
CA LEU A 107 6.01 5.21 -9.18
C LEU A 107 6.81 5.13 -10.48
N GLN A 108 8.09 5.47 -10.43
CA GLN A 108 8.97 5.50 -11.59
C GLN A 108 9.71 4.18 -11.82
N ASN A 109 9.76 3.29 -10.81
CA ASN A 109 10.63 2.12 -10.78
C ASN A 109 12.10 2.49 -11.05
N THR A 110 12.55 3.61 -10.48
CA THR A 110 13.92 4.13 -10.61
C THR A 110 14.60 4.19 -9.25
N HIS A 111 15.91 4.00 -9.24
CA HIS A 111 16.70 4.13 -8.03
C HIS A 111 16.72 5.56 -7.50
N ASN A 112 16.76 5.71 -6.18
CA ASN A 112 17.01 6.99 -5.55
C ASN A 112 18.46 7.42 -5.80
N PRO A 113 18.72 8.56 -6.46
CA PRO A 113 20.08 9.02 -6.75
C PRO A 113 20.80 9.59 -5.51
N ASN A 114 20.10 9.81 -4.39
CA ASN A 114 20.68 10.40 -3.20
C ASN A 114 21.57 9.38 -2.48
N PRO A 115 22.73 9.77 -1.92
CA PRO A 115 23.61 8.85 -1.21
C PRO A 115 23.07 8.41 0.16
N VAL A 116 22.19 9.22 0.75
CA VAL A 116 21.46 8.90 1.98
C VAL A 116 19.98 9.03 1.66
N HIS A 117 19.22 7.99 1.96
CA HIS A 117 17.80 7.94 1.67
C HIS A 117 17.04 7.20 2.77
N ASP A 118 15.75 7.46 2.85
CA ASP A 118 14.86 6.76 3.77
C ASP A 118 14.24 5.56 3.04
N ALA A 119 14.12 4.45 3.74
CA ALA A 119 13.44 3.26 3.25
C ALA A 119 12.31 2.85 4.19
N PHE A 120 11.49 1.90 3.78
CA PHE A 120 10.63 1.19 4.72
C PHE A 120 11.44 0.14 5.48
N ARG A 121 11.35 0.15 6.81
CA ARG A 121 11.82 -0.94 7.70
C ARG A 121 10.83 -2.09 7.69
N SER A 122 9.55 -1.77 7.78
CA SER A 122 8.46 -2.74 7.73
C SER A 122 7.23 -2.12 7.07
N ILE A 123 6.44 -2.95 6.38
CA ILE A 123 5.10 -2.62 5.88
C ILE A 123 4.18 -3.77 6.25
N VAL A 124 3.08 -3.48 6.92
CA VAL A 124 1.99 -4.43 7.16
C VAL A 124 0.89 -4.16 6.15
N CYS A 125 0.61 -5.13 5.30
CA CYS A 125 -0.43 -5.04 4.29
C CYS A 125 -1.69 -5.75 4.76
N ALA A 126 -2.84 -5.16 4.46
CA ALA A 126 -4.15 -5.64 4.91
C ALA A 126 -5.12 -5.80 3.74
N ARG A 127 -5.95 -6.83 3.81
CA ARG A 127 -7.12 -7.00 2.94
C ARG A 127 -8.33 -7.43 3.77
N SER A 128 -9.51 -6.99 3.35
CA SER A 128 -10.73 -7.48 3.96
C SER A 128 -10.94 -8.95 3.60
N GLY A 129 -11.03 -9.82 4.61
CA GLY A 129 -11.32 -11.24 4.40
C GLY A 129 -12.64 -11.41 3.65
N ARG A 130 -12.55 -11.79 2.37
CA ARG A 130 -13.53 -12.69 1.78
C ARG A 130 -12.86 -14.04 1.70
N GLU A 131 -13.19 -14.88 2.68
CA GLU A 131 -12.93 -16.31 2.65
C GLU A 131 -13.48 -16.87 1.34
N GLY A 132 -12.60 -17.34 0.43
CA GLY A 132 -13.02 -17.94 -0.84
C GLY A 132 -12.16 -17.63 -2.06
N GLY A 133 -10.96 -18.22 -2.12
CA GLY A 133 -10.41 -18.83 -3.33
C GLY A 133 -9.98 -17.95 -4.51
N ARG A 134 -8.66 -17.75 -4.64
CA ARG A 134 -7.96 -18.18 -5.86
C ARG A 134 -6.45 -18.30 -5.63
N GLU A 135 -6.07 -19.49 -5.17
CA GLU A 135 -4.80 -20.09 -5.57
C GLU A 135 -4.81 -20.18 -7.10
N GLY A 136 -3.83 -19.55 -7.74
CA GLY A 136 -3.82 -19.36 -9.19
C GLY A 136 -2.51 -18.78 -9.65
N GLY A 137 -1.42 -19.48 -9.37
CA GLY A 137 -0.18 -19.32 -10.10
C GLY A 137 -0.45 -19.39 -11.60
N ARG A 138 0.15 -18.49 -12.36
CA ARG A 138 0.34 -18.68 -13.79
C ARG A 138 1.71 -18.17 -14.21
N GLU A 139 2.68 -19.01 -13.91
CA GLU A 139 3.84 -19.21 -14.77
C GLU A 139 3.32 -19.74 -16.12
N GLY A 140 3.83 -19.18 -17.22
CA GLY A 140 3.38 -19.54 -18.56
C GLY A 140 3.91 -18.57 -19.60
N GLY A 141 5.19 -18.73 -19.95
CA GLY A 141 5.76 -18.12 -21.13
C GLY A 141 5.05 -18.58 -22.40
N ARG A 142 5.03 -17.71 -23.42
CA ARG A 142 4.99 -18.16 -24.80
C ARG A 142 5.72 -17.19 -25.71
N GLU A 143 6.91 -17.65 -26.06
CA GLU A 143 7.68 -17.37 -27.26
C GLU A 143 6.82 -17.45 -28.54
N GLY A 144 7.13 -16.58 -29.50
CA GLY A 144 6.90 -16.82 -30.93
C GLY A 144 5.62 -16.25 -31.54
N ARG A 145 5.78 -15.17 -32.31
CA ARG A 145 5.44 -15.18 -33.75
C ARG A 145 6.07 -14.00 -34.49
N GLU A 146 7.16 -14.34 -35.17
CA GLU A 146 7.71 -13.66 -36.32
C GLU A 146 6.63 -13.46 -37.40
N GLY A 147 6.25 -12.20 -37.61
CA GLY A 147 5.29 -11.77 -38.63
C GLY A 147 5.99 -11.00 -39.74
N LYS A 148 6.70 -11.74 -40.58
CA LYS A 148 7.34 -11.28 -41.81
C LYS A 148 6.28 -10.75 -42.79
N ARG A 149 6.14 -9.42 -42.94
CA ARG A 149 5.55 -8.81 -44.15
C ARG A 149 6.63 -8.12 -44.98
N ARG A 150 6.91 -8.76 -46.12
CA ARG A 150 7.77 -8.28 -47.19
C ARG A 150 7.06 -7.20 -48.02
N ARG A 151 7.85 -6.19 -48.39
CA ARG A 151 7.93 -5.50 -49.69
C ARG A 151 6.72 -4.71 -50.23
N SER A 152 6.93 -3.40 -50.27
CA SER A 152 6.89 -2.52 -51.47
C SER A 152 7.68 -1.25 -51.07
N SER A 153 8.83 -0.86 -51.61
CA SER A 153 9.28 -0.65 -53.00
C SER A 153 8.44 0.36 -53.79
N SER A 154 8.58 1.64 -53.42
CA SER A 154 8.53 2.82 -54.32
C SER A 154 9.50 3.83 -53.68
N ARG A 155 10.72 4.09 -54.18
CA ARG A 155 11.05 4.80 -55.42
C ARG A 155 10.07 5.93 -55.73
N GLU A 156 10.36 7.08 -55.13
CA GLU A 156 10.18 8.47 -55.59
C GLU A 156 11.18 9.26 -54.74
N ASP A 157 12.43 9.55 -55.17
CA ASP A 157 12.87 10.45 -56.23
C ASP A 157 12.20 11.85 -56.19
N ALA A 158 12.71 12.70 -55.30
CA ALA A 158 12.81 14.15 -55.52
C ALA A 158 13.92 14.68 -54.59
N ARG A 159 15.18 14.76 -55.02
CA ARG A 159 15.74 15.94 -55.70
C ARG A 159 15.14 17.26 -55.20
N CYS A 160 15.78 17.86 -54.21
CA CYS A 160 15.97 19.31 -54.21
C CYS A 160 17.46 19.56 -54.02
N ALA A 161 18.10 19.84 -55.16
CA ALA A 161 19.49 20.19 -55.28
C ALA A 161 19.62 21.72 -55.22
N VAL A 162 20.78 22.15 -54.75
CA VAL A 162 21.48 23.38 -55.13
C VAL A 162 20.95 24.72 -54.58
N GLY A 163 21.82 25.36 -53.82
CA GLY A 163 21.76 26.78 -53.51
C GLY A 163 23.03 27.24 -52.80
N ARG A 164 24.20 27.08 -53.44
CA ARG A 164 25.49 27.65 -53.05
C ARG A 164 25.77 28.82 -53.99
N THR A 165 25.97 30.02 -53.45
CA THR A 165 26.58 31.27 -54.00
C THR A 165 25.90 32.42 -53.25
N THR A 166 26.58 33.40 -52.66
CA THR A 166 27.91 34.02 -52.88
C THR A 166 28.60 34.32 -51.57
#